data_AF-A0A7G5M0U5-F1
#
_entry.id   AF-A0A7G5M0U5-F1
#
_cell.length_a   1.000
_cell.length_b   1.000
_cell.length_c   1.000
_cell.angle_alpha   90.00
_cell.angle_beta   90.00
_cell.angle_gamma   90.00
#
_symmetry.space_group_name_H-M   'P 1'
#
loop_
_entity.id
_entity.type
_entity.pdbx_description
1 polymer ?
#
loop_
_entity_poly.entity_id
_entity_poly.type
_entity_poly.pdbx_seq_one_letter_code
_entity_poly.pdbx_strand_id
1 'polypeptide(L)'
;MDTYAEDEAPGSTTPLNLLRDELPAPINWNQLTADEAHYEWHDLDQWVKWLKDSHGLPPSIVPPFYYLHDELVWELSALHTHWLSCYHQTASPSAPNSWRRDFNDARRRLRDWVAIQDRDRHFEAFVRADVLRRRRIEAQVSQTPSD
;
A
#
# COMPACT_ATOMS: atom_id res chain seq x y z
N MET A 1 33.71 -41.29 10.57
CA MET A 1 34.59 -40.68 9.56
C MET A 1 33.91 -40.95 8.23
N ASP A 2 33.07 -40.07 7.68
CA ASP A 2 32.96 -38.63 7.93
C ASP A 2 31.52 -38.14 7.90
N THR A 3 31.30 -37.19 8.79
CA THR A 3 30.12 -36.38 9.07
C THR A 3 29.96 -35.36 7.94
N TYR A 4 28.81 -35.34 7.26
CA TYR A 4 28.42 -34.17 6.46
C TYR A 4 27.41 -33.37 7.28
N ALA A 5 27.95 -32.49 8.11
CA ALA A 5 27.26 -31.31 8.58
C ALA A 5 27.62 -30.14 7.65
N GLU A 6 26.72 -29.14 7.63
CA GLU A 6 26.84 -27.82 6.99
C GLU A 6 26.44 -27.85 5.49
N ASP A 7 25.40 -27.13 5.06
CA ASP A 7 25.18 -25.71 5.30
C ASP A 7 23.67 -25.37 5.24
N GLU A 8 23.10 -24.90 6.34
CA GLU A 8 21.81 -24.22 6.39
C GLU A 8 21.96 -22.90 5.63
N ALA A 9 21.45 -22.82 4.40
CA ALA A 9 21.52 -21.60 3.60
C ALA A 9 20.77 -20.45 4.30
N PRO A 10 21.45 -19.34 4.66
CA PRO A 10 20.82 -18.21 5.31
C PRO A 10 20.01 -17.40 4.29
N GLY A 11 18.71 -17.26 4.54
CA GLY A 11 17.86 -16.26 3.86
C GLY A 11 17.40 -16.65 2.46
N SER A 12 16.65 -17.74 2.34
CA SER A 12 15.82 -17.95 1.14
C SER A 12 14.61 -17.01 1.20
N THR A 13 14.85 -15.73 0.93
CA THR A 13 13.84 -14.68 0.66
C THR A 13 13.25 -14.96 -0.72
N THR A 14 12.58 -16.11 -0.87
CA THR A 14 11.69 -16.32 -2.00
C THR A 14 10.37 -15.67 -1.63
N PRO A 15 9.85 -14.70 -2.41
CA PRO A 15 8.50 -14.19 -2.17
C PRO A 15 7.56 -15.40 -2.12
N LEU A 16 6.86 -15.61 -0.99
CA LEU A 16 5.99 -16.77 -0.79
C LEU A 16 4.94 -16.92 -1.90
N ASN A 17 4.68 -15.84 -2.63
CA ASN A 17 3.74 -15.80 -3.73
C ASN A 17 4.24 -16.50 -5.02
N LEU A 18 5.56 -16.68 -5.20
CA LEU A 18 6.13 -17.37 -6.37
C LEU A 18 6.30 -18.89 -6.17
N LEU A 19 6.14 -19.40 -4.94
CA LEU A 19 6.27 -20.82 -4.59
C LEU A 19 4.92 -21.55 -4.46
N ARG A 20 3.80 -20.83 -4.47
CA ARG A 20 2.51 -21.39 -4.08
C ARG A 20 1.78 -22.05 -5.27
N ASP A 21 1.81 -23.38 -5.26
CA ASP A 21 0.75 -24.24 -5.83
C ASP A 21 -0.58 -24.12 -5.02
N GLU A 22 -0.59 -23.26 -3.98
CA GLU A 22 -1.71 -22.99 -3.09
C GLU A 22 -2.39 -21.66 -3.42
N LEU A 23 -3.72 -21.63 -3.30
CA LEU A 23 -4.49 -20.40 -3.53
C LEU A 23 -4.09 -19.30 -2.52
N PRO A 24 -3.97 -18.05 -2.97
CA PRO A 24 -3.59 -16.94 -2.11
C PRO A 24 -4.66 -16.69 -1.04
N ALA A 25 -4.22 -16.54 0.22
CA ALA A 25 -5.11 -16.22 1.33
C ALA A 25 -5.29 -14.68 1.46
N PRO A 26 -6.42 -14.21 2.02
CA PRO A 26 -6.57 -12.81 2.39
C PRO A 26 -5.48 -12.36 3.37
N ILE A 27 -4.88 -11.20 3.13
CA ILE A 27 -3.84 -10.64 4.01
C ILE A 27 -4.52 -9.89 5.16
N ASN A 28 -4.16 -10.24 6.40
CA ASN A 28 -4.54 -9.47 7.59
C ASN A 28 -3.34 -8.73 8.18
N TRP A 29 -3.17 -7.46 7.80
CA TRP A 29 -2.05 -6.61 8.20
C TRP A 29 -1.86 -6.48 9.72
N ASN A 30 -2.92 -6.62 10.51
CA ASN A 30 -2.84 -6.51 11.97
C ASN A 30 -2.28 -7.77 12.66
N GLN A 31 -2.19 -8.89 11.92
CA GLN A 31 -1.77 -10.18 12.46
C GLN A 31 -0.40 -10.63 11.94
N LEU A 32 0.20 -9.88 11.02
CA LEU A 32 1.50 -10.20 10.46
C LEU A 32 2.62 -9.95 11.49
N THR A 33 3.60 -10.84 11.50
CA THR A 33 4.91 -10.57 12.12
C THR A 33 5.67 -9.52 11.31
N ALA A 34 6.74 -8.96 11.89
CA ALA A 34 7.55 -7.94 11.20
C ALA A 34 8.15 -8.45 9.89
N ASP A 35 8.62 -9.70 9.86
CA ASP A 35 9.20 -10.31 8.67
C ASP A 35 8.13 -10.54 7.60
N GLU A 36 6.98 -11.13 7.96
CA GLU A 36 5.85 -11.31 7.03
C GLU A 36 5.36 -9.98 6.47
N ALA A 37 5.22 -8.96 7.32
CA ALA A 37 4.82 -7.63 6.87
C ALA A 37 5.83 -7.04 5.88
N HIS A 38 7.15 -7.23 6.09
CA HIS A 38 8.17 -6.77 5.15
C HIS A 38 7.99 -7.39 3.76
N TYR A 39 7.76 -8.71 3.70
CA TYR A 39 7.50 -9.43 2.45
C TYR A 39 6.23 -8.95 1.76
N GLU A 40 5.11 -8.90 2.49
CA GLU A 40 3.81 -8.50 1.95
C GLU A 40 3.81 -7.04 1.48
N TRP A 41 4.53 -6.14 2.18
CA TRP A 41 4.69 -4.76 1.76
C TRP A 41 5.45 -4.63 0.45
N HIS A 42 6.54 -5.39 0.29
CA HIS A 42 7.33 -5.37 -0.94
C HIS A 42 6.53 -5.94 -2.12
N ASP A 43 5.84 -7.06 -1.92
CA ASP A 43 5.02 -7.70 -2.96
C ASP A 43 3.85 -6.77 -3.38
N LEU A 44 3.18 -6.15 -2.39
CA LEU A 44 2.12 -5.18 -2.66
C LEU A 44 2.65 -3.95 -3.42
N ASP A 45 3.79 -3.37 -3.02
CA ASP A 45 4.36 -2.20 -3.71
C ASP A 45 4.73 -2.50 -5.16
N GLN A 46 5.35 -3.66 -5.41
CA GLN A 46 5.65 -4.10 -6.77
C GLN A 46 4.38 -4.30 -7.60
N TRP A 47 3.36 -4.96 -7.04
CA TRP A 47 2.09 -5.17 -7.71
C TRP A 47 1.34 -3.86 -7.97
N VAL A 48 1.32 -2.92 -7.03
CA VAL A 48 0.69 -1.61 -7.20
C VAL A 48 1.38 -0.79 -8.30
N LYS A 49 2.71 -0.84 -8.39
CA LYS A 49 3.46 -0.21 -9.50
C LYS A 49 3.03 -0.79 -10.84
N TRP A 50 3.02 -2.13 -10.95
CA TRP A 50 2.53 -2.80 -12.16
C TRP A 50 1.08 -2.44 -12.47
N LEU A 51 0.20 -2.37 -11.48
CA LEU A 51 -1.22 -2.05 -11.64
C LEU A 51 -1.39 -0.63 -12.21
N LYS A 52 -0.63 0.34 -11.68
CA LYS A 52 -0.64 1.73 -12.15
C LYS A 52 -0.19 1.83 -13.60
N ASP A 53 0.90 1.16 -13.95
CA ASP A 53 1.47 1.22 -15.30
C ASP A 53 0.58 0.51 -16.32
N SER A 54 0.06 -0.66 -15.98
CA SER A 54 -0.78 -1.49 -16.86
C SER A 54 -2.18 -0.92 -17.09
N HIS A 55 -2.77 -0.25 -16.10
CA HIS A 55 -4.14 0.28 -16.17
C HIS A 55 -4.21 1.81 -16.25
N GLY A 56 -3.06 2.49 -16.34
CA GLY A 56 -2.98 3.95 -16.48
C GLY A 56 -3.65 4.69 -15.32
N LEU A 57 -3.42 4.23 -14.08
CA LEU A 57 -4.10 4.80 -12.92
C LEU A 57 -3.51 6.16 -12.52
N PRO A 58 -4.32 7.24 -12.52
CA PRO A 58 -3.85 8.54 -12.08
C PRO A 58 -3.68 8.61 -10.55
N PRO A 59 -2.93 9.61 -10.04
CA PRO A 59 -2.77 9.85 -8.61
C PRO A 59 -4.09 10.04 -7.84
N SER A 60 -5.15 10.47 -8.52
CA SER A 60 -6.50 10.61 -7.94
C SER A 60 -7.19 9.27 -7.63
N ILE A 61 -6.63 8.14 -8.07
CA ILE A 61 -7.11 6.80 -7.73
C ILE A 61 -6.10 6.11 -6.82
N VAL A 62 -4.81 6.16 -7.17
CA VAL A 62 -3.73 5.61 -6.33
C VAL A 62 -2.63 6.66 -6.16
N PRO A 63 -2.57 7.36 -5.02
CA PRO A 63 -1.59 8.41 -4.78
C PRO A 63 -0.18 7.84 -4.57
N PRO A 64 0.89 8.66 -4.72
CA PRO A 64 2.26 8.21 -4.50
C PRO A 64 2.54 7.65 -3.10
N PHE A 65 1.82 8.14 -2.08
CA PHE A 65 1.97 7.71 -0.67
C PHE A 65 0.75 6.91 -0.17
N TYR A 66 0.25 6.00 -1.01
CA TYR A 66 -0.95 5.20 -0.71
C TYR A 66 -0.83 4.39 0.59
N TYR A 67 0.40 3.97 0.94
CA TYR A 67 0.71 3.16 2.14
C TYR A 67 0.47 3.91 3.46
N LEU A 68 0.27 5.22 3.42
CA LEU A 68 -0.12 6.01 4.60
C LEU A 68 -1.64 6.04 4.80
N HIS A 69 -2.41 5.30 4.00
CA HIS A 69 -3.87 5.27 4.06
C HIS A 69 -4.33 3.82 4.21
N ASP A 70 -4.74 3.45 5.41
CA ASP A 70 -5.10 2.07 5.75
C ASP A 70 -6.18 1.55 4.80
N GLU A 71 -7.20 2.34 4.46
CA GLU A 71 -8.27 1.91 3.56
C GLU A 71 -7.75 1.57 2.15
N LEU A 72 -6.75 2.31 1.66
CA LEU A 72 -6.11 2.00 0.37
C LEU A 72 -5.29 0.71 0.48
N VAL A 73 -4.57 0.52 1.58
CA VAL A 73 -3.75 -0.67 1.82
C VAL A 73 -4.65 -1.91 1.84
N TRP A 74 -5.74 -1.89 2.61
CA TRP A 74 -6.70 -2.99 2.68
C TRP A 74 -7.32 -3.33 1.32
N GLU A 75 -7.81 -2.32 0.59
CA GLU A 75 -8.45 -2.54 -0.70
C GLU A 75 -7.47 -3.01 -1.77
N LEU A 76 -6.25 -2.46 -1.82
CA LEU A 76 -5.22 -2.88 -2.77
C LEU A 76 -4.74 -4.30 -2.46
N SER A 77 -4.58 -4.68 -1.19
CA SER A 77 -4.27 -6.07 -0.80
C SER A 77 -5.36 -7.05 -1.21
N ALA A 78 -6.63 -6.69 -1.04
CA ALA A 78 -7.74 -7.52 -1.47
C ALA A 78 -7.79 -7.68 -2.99
N LEU A 79 -7.56 -6.59 -3.74
CA LEU A 79 -7.48 -6.65 -5.20
C LEU A 79 -6.30 -7.49 -5.70
N HIS A 80 -5.17 -7.44 -4.99
CA HIS A 80 -3.99 -8.23 -5.32
C HIS A 80 -4.27 -9.73 -5.15
N THR A 81 -4.77 -10.13 -3.99
CA THR A 81 -5.11 -11.55 -3.72
C THR A 81 -6.22 -12.05 -4.64
N HIS A 82 -7.18 -11.20 -5.00
CA HIS A 82 -8.20 -11.54 -6.00
C HIS A 82 -7.60 -11.71 -7.40
N TRP A 83 -6.65 -10.85 -7.81
CA TRP A 83 -5.94 -10.98 -9.08
C TRP A 83 -5.21 -12.33 -9.15
N LEU A 84 -4.39 -12.64 -8.13
CA LEU A 84 -3.68 -13.91 -8.03
C LEU A 84 -4.64 -15.10 -8.11
N SER A 85 -5.78 -15.05 -7.41
CA SER A 85 -6.80 -16.10 -7.46
C SER A 85 -7.41 -16.28 -8.85
N CYS A 86 -7.70 -15.19 -9.56
CA CYS A 86 -8.35 -15.24 -10.87
C CYS A 86 -7.45 -15.68 -12.01
N TYR A 87 -6.13 -15.56 -11.84
CA TYR A 87 -5.13 -16.00 -12.81
C TYR A 87 -4.40 -17.29 -12.39
N HIS A 88 -4.86 -17.93 -11.30
CA HIS A 88 -4.35 -19.22 -10.86
C HIS A 88 -4.68 -20.34 -11.87
N GLN A 89 -3.82 -21.37 -11.95
CA GLN A 89 -3.95 -22.47 -12.92
C GLN A 89 -5.26 -23.27 -12.79
N THR A 90 -5.84 -23.31 -11.59
CA THR A 90 -7.11 -24.00 -11.31
C THR A 90 -8.34 -23.10 -11.47
N ALA A 91 -8.15 -21.81 -11.79
CA ALA A 91 -9.25 -20.88 -11.92
C ALA A 91 -10.09 -21.15 -13.17
N SER A 92 -11.38 -20.79 -13.10
CA SER A 92 -12.24 -20.78 -14.28
C SER A 92 -11.66 -19.87 -15.37
N PRO A 93 -11.75 -20.23 -16.66
CA PRO A 93 -11.36 -19.34 -17.77
C PRO A 93 -12.09 -17.99 -17.76
N SER A 94 -13.26 -17.90 -17.11
CA SER A 94 -14.01 -16.65 -16.96
C SER A 94 -13.57 -15.78 -15.78
N ALA A 95 -12.75 -16.30 -14.85
CA ALA A 95 -12.35 -15.59 -13.64
C ALA A 95 -11.64 -14.24 -13.89
N PRO A 96 -10.78 -14.10 -14.92
CA PRO A 96 -10.21 -12.79 -15.28
C PRO A 96 -11.26 -11.71 -15.59
N ASN A 97 -12.43 -12.10 -16.15
CA ASN A 97 -13.51 -11.15 -16.42
C ASN A 97 -14.18 -10.68 -15.12
N SER A 98 -14.34 -11.58 -14.15
CA SER A 98 -14.84 -11.23 -12.81
C SER A 98 -13.91 -10.23 -12.14
N TRP A 99 -12.60 -10.49 -12.17
CA TRP A 99 -11.61 -9.56 -11.62
C TRP A 99 -11.70 -8.16 -12.26
N ARG A 100 -11.84 -8.08 -13.59
CA ARG A 100 -11.98 -6.79 -14.29
C ARG A 100 -13.22 -6.01 -13.86
N ARG A 101 -14.34 -6.69 -13.61
CA ARG A 101 -15.57 -6.06 -13.11
C ARG A 101 -15.35 -5.52 -11.70
N ASP A 102 -14.83 -6.35 -10.80
CA ASP A 102 -14.70 -6.01 -9.40
C ASP A 102 -13.60 -4.93 -9.20
N PHE A 103 -12.56 -4.94 -10.04
CA PHE A 103 -11.57 -3.86 -10.14
C PHE A 103 -12.19 -2.52 -10.55
N ASN A 104 -13.12 -2.51 -11.50
CA ASN A 104 -13.80 -1.26 -11.89
C ASN A 104 -14.63 -0.66 -10.74
N ASP A 105 -15.23 -1.50 -9.91
CA ASP A 105 -15.97 -1.04 -8.73
C ASP A 105 -15.01 -0.54 -7.64
N ALA A 106 -13.90 -1.24 -7.41
CA ALA A 106 -12.87 -0.81 -6.47
C ALA A 106 -12.27 0.55 -6.82
N ARG A 107 -12.05 0.83 -8.12
CA ARG A 107 -11.59 2.15 -8.59
C ARG A 107 -12.49 3.30 -8.16
N ARG A 108 -13.80 3.07 -7.92
CA ARG A 108 -14.70 4.08 -7.38
C ARG A 108 -14.39 4.34 -5.90
N ARG A 109 -14.33 3.29 -5.09
CA ARG A 109 -14.00 3.37 -3.65
C ARG A 109 -12.65 4.04 -3.41
N LEU A 110 -11.62 3.62 -4.13
CA LEU A 110 -10.27 4.20 -4.05
C LEU A 110 -10.29 5.71 -4.31
N ARG A 111 -11.01 6.15 -5.35
CA ARG A 111 -11.15 7.59 -5.66
C ARG A 111 -11.85 8.35 -4.54
N ASP A 112 -12.91 7.78 -3.98
CA ASP A 112 -13.70 8.43 -2.93
C ASP A 112 -12.88 8.61 -1.65
N TRP A 113 -12.06 7.62 -1.26
CA TRP A 113 -11.20 7.72 -0.09
C TRP A 113 -10.03 8.67 -0.27
N VAL A 114 -9.42 8.71 -1.46
CA VAL A 114 -8.37 9.70 -1.77
C VAL A 114 -8.93 11.12 -1.61
N ALA A 115 -10.16 11.38 -2.09
CA ALA A 115 -10.79 12.70 -1.96
C ALA A 115 -11.12 13.09 -0.50
N ILE A 116 -11.40 12.13 0.38
CA ILE A 116 -11.64 12.38 1.80
C ILE A 116 -10.30 12.71 2.49
N GLN A 117 -9.29 11.88 2.29
CA GLN A 117 -7.98 12.00 2.94
C GLN A 117 -7.16 13.20 2.47
N ASP A 118 -7.29 13.62 1.20
CA ASP A 118 -6.65 14.84 0.70
C ASP A 118 -7.14 16.10 1.46
N ARG A 119 -8.36 16.07 2.03
CA ARG A 119 -8.84 17.16 2.89
C ARG A 119 -8.25 17.09 4.31
N ASP A 120 -8.14 15.89 4.87
CA ASP A 120 -7.73 15.69 6.26
C ASP A 120 -6.20 15.83 6.44
N ARG A 121 -5.39 15.33 5.50
CA ARG A 121 -3.92 15.46 5.58
C ARG A 121 -3.44 16.86 5.16
N HIS A 122 -4.16 17.54 4.24
CA HIS A 122 -3.93 18.96 4.00
C HIS A 122 -4.25 19.82 5.22
N PHE A 123 -5.22 19.44 6.05
CA PHE A 123 -5.50 20.15 7.28
C PHE A 123 -4.30 20.11 8.24
N GLU A 124 -3.64 18.97 8.46
CA GLU A 124 -2.45 18.92 9.32
C GLU A 124 -1.29 19.76 8.76
N ALA A 125 -1.03 19.70 7.46
CA ALA A 125 -0.01 20.52 6.80
C ALA A 125 -0.34 22.02 6.90
N PHE A 126 -1.61 22.38 6.70
CA PHE A 126 -2.14 23.73 6.88
C PHE A 126 -1.99 24.22 8.32
N VAL A 127 -2.37 23.40 9.32
CA VAL A 127 -2.23 23.72 10.75
C VAL A 127 -0.77 23.91 11.11
N ARG A 128 0.13 23.04 10.66
CA ARG A 128 1.58 23.21 10.87
C ARG A 128 2.08 24.53 10.27
N ALA A 129 1.68 24.85 9.04
CA ALA A 129 2.05 26.10 8.39
C ALA A 129 1.50 27.34 9.11
N ASP A 130 0.25 27.29 9.59
CA ASP A 130 -0.41 28.37 10.34
C ASP A 130 0.24 28.60 11.71
N VAL A 131 0.52 27.54 12.46
CA VAL A 131 1.21 27.62 13.76
C VAL A 131 2.60 28.24 13.61
N LEU A 132 3.37 27.82 12.59
CA LEU A 132 4.68 28.42 12.30
C LEU A 132 4.58 29.89 11.91
N ARG A 133 3.55 30.26 11.14
CA ARG A 133 3.27 31.65 10.75
C ARG A 133 2.99 32.53 11.97
N ARG A 134 2.15 32.08 12.90
CA ARG A 134 1.78 32.83 14.13
C ARG A 134 2.97 33.02 15.07
N ARG A 135 3.77 31.96 15.29
CA ARG A 135 5.00 32.05 16.10
C ARG A 135 6.01 33.05 15.55
N ARG A 136 6.10 33.18 14.22
CA ARG A 136 6.98 34.16 13.57
C ARG A 136 6.52 35.60 13.79
N ILE A 137 5.20 35.85 13.76
CA ILE A 137 4.60 37.15 14.05
C ILE A 137 4.83 37.53 15.52
N GLU A 138 4.58 36.61 16.46
CA GLU A 138 4.83 36.82 17.89
C GLU A 138 6.29 37.15 18.19
N ALA A 139 7.23 36.48 17.53
CA ALA A 139 8.66 36.76 17.66
C ALA A 139 9.05 38.16 17.15
N GLN A 140 8.44 38.62 16.06
CA GLN A 140 8.69 39.96 15.50
C GLN A 140 8.09 41.08 16.35
N VAL A 141 6.89 40.86 16.90
CA VAL A 141 6.25 41.80 17.83
C VAL A 141 7.07 41.92 19.13
N SER A 142 7.61 40.82 19.64
CA SER A 142 8.44 40.81 20.84
C SER A 142 9.83 41.46 20.66
N GLN A 143 10.29 41.63 19.41
CA GLN A 143 11.60 42.21 19.09
C GLN A 143 11.54 43.70 18.70
N THR A 144 10.36 44.30 18.59
CA THR A 144 10.24 45.74 18.34
C THR A 144 10.34 46.48 19.68
N PRO A 145 11.47 47.14 20.00
CA PRO A 145 11.58 47.90 21.22
C PRO A 145 10.65 49.10 21.13
N SER A 146 9.91 49.38 22.21
CA SER A 146 9.18 50.65 22.36
C SER A 146 10.21 51.78 22.33
N ASP A 147 10.16 52.61 21.30
CA ASP A 147 10.72 53.97 21.30
C ASP A 147 9.81 54.89 22.13
#